data_AF-A0A2S0VSV1-F1
#
_entry.id   AF-A0A2S0VSV1-F1
#
_cell.length_a   1.000
_cell.length_b   1.000
_cell.length_c   1.000
_cell.angle_alpha   90.00
_cell.angle_beta   90.00
_cell.angle_gamma   90.00
#
_symmetry.space_group_name_H-M   'P 1'
#
loop_
_entity.id
_entity.type
_entity.pdbx_description
1 polymer ?
#
loop_
_entity_poly.entity_id
_entity_poly.type
_entity_poly.pdbx_seq_one_letter_code
_entity_poly.pdbx_strand_id
1 'polypeptide(L)'
;MARINARLDDEYMAKLERLKSQMHTSTTEVLKLAIDDLYETQLNQKQAKLQALLNSDFVGCGEAEADLSSHYKSYLNSDLSKKHDNR
;
A
#
# COMPACT_ATOMS: atom_id res chain seq x y z
N MET A 1 17.18 28.37 -7.03
CA MET A 1 15.73 28.12 -7.06
C MET A 1 15.35 27.66 -8.47
N ALA A 2 14.65 26.54 -8.60
CA ALA A 2 14.10 26.12 -9.89
C ALA A 2 12.77 26.83 -10.16
N ARG A 3 12.50 27.18 -11.43
CA ARG A 3 11.24 27.79 -11.85
C ARG A 3 10.42 26.75 -12.61
N ILE A 4 9.18 26.55 -12.19
CA ILE A 4 8.22 25.64 -12.82
C ILE A 4 7.19 26.48 -13.58
N ASN A 5 6.98 26.18 -14.85
CA ASN A 5 5.87 26.73 -15.64
C ASN A 5 4.95 25.57 -16.01
N ALA A 6 3.70 25.62 -15.59
CA ALA A 6 2.69 24.62 -15.91
C ALA A 6 1.44 25.31 -16.45
N ARG A 7 0.76 24.66 -17.40
CA ARG A 7 -0.57 25.07 -17.84
C ARG A 7 -1.58 24.19 -17.13
N LEU A 8 -2.52 24.84 -16.46
CA LEU A 8 -3.65 24.22 -15.80
C LEU A 8 -4.89 24.60 -16.60
N ASP A 9 -5.77 23.64 -16.84
CA ASP A 9 -7.10 23.95 -17.37
C ASP A 9 -7.99 24.57 -16.28
N ASP A 10 -9.19 24.98 -16.68
CA ASP A 10 -10.14 25.66 -15.81
C ASP A 10 -10.55 24.80 -14.60
N GLU A 11 -10.62 23.48 -14.75
CA GLU A 11 -10.98 22.55 -13.67
C GLU A 11 -9.89 22.53 -12.59
N TYR A 12 -8.63 22.37 -12.99
CA TYR A 12 -7.52 22.35 -12.03
C TYR A 12 -7.24 23.73 -11.43
N MET A 13 -7.47 24.81 -12.19
CA MET A 13 -7.42 26.17 -11.64
C MET A 13 -8.46 26.37 -10.53
N ALA A 14 -9.70 25.90 -10.72
CA ALA A 14 -10.73 25.99 -9.70
C ALA A 14 -10.37 25.20 -8.42
N LYS A 15 -9.79 24.01 -8.57
CA LYS A 15 -9.29 23.20 -7.43
C LYS A 15 -8.18 23.92 -6.68
N LEU A 16 -7.22 24.49 -7.39
CA LEU A 16 -6.10 25.23 -6.79
C LEU A 16 -6.59 26.45 -5.98
N GLU A 17 -7.51 27.24 -6.53
CA GLU A 17 -8.04 28.41 -5.82
C GLU A 17 -8.84 28.03 -4.58
N ARG A 18 -9.57 26.90 -4.62
CA ARG A 18 -10.28 26.38 -3.45
C ARG A 18 -9.31 25.96 -2.34
N LEU A 19 -8.25 25.25 -2.69
CA LEU A 19 -7.21 24.83 -1.74
C LEU A 19 -6.53 26.04 -1.09
N LYS A 20 -6.12 27.03 -1.89
CA LYS A 20 -5.53 28.27 -1.39
C LYS A 20 -6.45 28.99 -0.41
N SER A 21 -7.74 29.11 -0.77
CA SER A 21 -8.73 29.80 0.04
C SER A 21 -9.01 29.10 1.37
N GLN A 22 -9.12 27.76 1.36
CA GLN A 22 -9.41 26.96 2.54
C GLN A 22 -8.21 26.86 3.49
N MET A 23 -7.00 26.80 2.95
CA MET A 23 -5.77 26.63 3.73
C MET A 23 -5.11 27.97 4.08
N HIS A 24 -5.60 29.08 3.53
CA HIS A 24 -5.01 30.42 3.65
C HIS A 24 -3.54 30.48 3.24
N THR A 25 -3.17 29.77 2.17
CA THR A 25 -1.79 29.63 1.71
C THR A 25 -1.59 30.10 0.27
N SER A 26 -0.33 30.31 -0.09
CA SER A 26 0.08 30.67 -1.44
C SER A 26 0.06 29.46 -2.39
N THR A 27 -0.02 29.72 -3.70
CA THR A 27 0.12 28.68 -4.74
C THR A 27 1.40 27.85 -4.56
N THR A 28 2.50 28.52 -4.18
CA THR A 28 3.79 27.86 -3.96
C THR A 28 3.73 26.87 -2.80
N GLU A 29 3.06 27.21 -1.70
CA GLU A 29 2.90 26.31 -0.56
C GLU A 29 2.00 25.13 -0.89
N VAL A 30 0.87 25.38 -1.57
CA VAL A 30 -0.01 24.30 -2.04
C VAL A 30 0.76 23.33 -2.96
N LEU A 31 1.58 23.86 -3.87
CA LEU A 31 2.41 23.03 -4.75
C LEU A 31 3.46 22.23 -3.97
N LYS A 32 4.12 22.82 -2.97
CA LYS A 32 5.08 22.09 -2.12
C LYS A 32 4.40 20.94 -1.38
N LEU A 33 3.26 21.22 -0.73
CA LEU A 33 2.49 20.21 -0.01
C LEU A 33 2.02 19.09 -0.94
N ALA A 34 1.57 19.42 -2.14
CA ALA A 34 1.15 18.42 -3.13
C ALA A 34 2.33 17.57 -3.62
N ILE A 35 3.51 18.16 -3.79
CA ILE A 35 4.73 17.43 -4.17
C ILE A 35 5.17 16.52 -3.03
N ASP A 36 5.18 17.01 -1.78
CA ASP A 36 5.55 16.23 -0.60
C ASP A 36 4.59 15.05 -0.43
N ASP A 37 3.28 15.28 -0.50
CA ASP A 37 2.26 14.22 -0.42
C ASP A 37 2.42 13.19 -1.54
N LEU A 38 2.66 13.63 -2.78
CA LEU A 38 2.87 12.71 -3.91
C LEU A 38 4.18 11.92 -3.76
N TYR A 39 5.23 12.57 -3.26
CA TYR A 39 6.52 11.94 -3.00
C TYR A 39 6.39 10.87 -1.92
N GLU A 40 5.76 11.20 -0.80
CA GLU A 40 5.49 10.26 0.30
C GLU A 40 4.57 9.13 -0.15
N THR A 41 3.46 9.40 -0.83
CA THR A 41 2.58 8.34 -1.29
C THR A 41 3.27 7.42 -2.30
N GLN A 42 4.05 7.93 -3.25
CA GLN A 42 4.71 7.07 -4.24
C GLN A 42 5.88 6.26 -3.67
N LEU A 43 6.67 6.84 -2.76
CA LEU A 43 7.86 6.19 -2.21
C LEU A 43 7.57 5.41 -0.93
N ASN A 44 6.75 5.97 -0.03
CA ASN A 44 6.45 5.34 1.25
C ASN A 44 5.31 4.32 1.15
N GLN A 45 4.38 4.36 0.18
CA GLN A 45 3.34 3.32 0.11
C GLN A 45 3.91 1.91 -0.11
N LYS A 46 5.01 1.76 -0.87
CA LYS A 46 5.64 0.44 -1.03
C LYS A 46 6.22 -0.08 0.27
N GLN A 47 6.89 0.78 1.03
CA GLN A 47 7.47 0.41 2.32
C GLN A 47 6.38 0.20 3.37
N ALA A 48 5.37 1.08 3.45
CA ALA A 48 4.28 0.99 4.41
C ALA A 48 3.42 -0.28 4.23
N LYS A 49 3.13 -0.70 2.98
CA LYS A 49 2.37 -1.94 2.73
C LYS A 49 3.16 -3.19 3.11
N LEU A 50 4.45 -3.24 2.79
CA LEU A 50 5.32 -4.35 3.18
C LEU A 50 5.46 -4.42 4.70
N GLN A 51 5.72 -3.29 5.35
CA GLN A 51 5.85 -3.23 6.81
C GLN A 51 4.53 -3.57 7.51
N ALA A 52 3.39 -3.16 6.97
CA ALA A 52 2.09 -3.58 7.48
C ALA A 52 1.90 -5.10 7.40
N LEU A 53 2.30 -5.74 6.30
CA LEU A 53 2.25 -7.20 6.18
C LEU A 53 3.19 -7.90 7.16
N LEU A 54 4.42 -7.43 7.30
CA LEU A 54 5.40 -7.98 8.25
C LEU A 54 4.95 -7.82 9.71
N ASN A 55 4.29 -6.70 10.05
CA ASN A 55 3.80 -6.42 11.39
C ASN A 55 2.40 -6.99 11.69
N SER A 56 1.70 -7.54 10.68
CA SER A 56 0.34 -8.06 10.84
C SER A 56 0.29 -9.51 11.33
N ASP A 57 1.42 -10.06 11.79
CA ASP A 57 1.65 -11.49 12.07
C ASP A 57 1.29 -12.43 10.88
N PHE A 58 0.90 -11.88 9.73
CA PHE A 58 0.50 -12.64 8.55
C PHE A 58 1.67 -13.44 7.96
N VAL A 59 2.88 -12.86 7.95
CA VAL A 59 4.07 -13.56 7.46
C VAL A 59 4.55 -14.51 8.56
N GLY A 60 4.41 -15.81 8.31
CA GLY A 60 4.85 -16.84 9.26
C GLY A 60 3.79 -17.27 10.29
N CYS A 61 2.52 -16.89 10.11
CA CYS A 61 1.42 -17.38 10.97
C CYS A 61 1.12 -18.89 10.81
N GLY A 62 1.64 -19.51 9.74
CA GLY A 62 1.44 -20.93 9.48
C GLY A 62 2.48 -21.77 10.20
N GLU A 63 2.04 -22.62 11.12
CA GLU A 63 2.86 -23.72 11.66
C GLU A 63 2.60 -24.98 10.84
N ALA A 64 3.67 -25.69 10.49
CA ALA A 64 3.60 -26.94 9.75
C ALA A 64 4.87 -27.77 9.96
N GLU A 65 4.84 -29.02 9.51
CA GLU A 65 5.98 -29.92 9.50
C GLU A 65 7.15 -29.34 8.69
N ALA A 66 8.38 -29.54 9.18
CA ALA A 66 9.58 -28.99 8.56
C ALA A 66 9.82 -29.47 7.12
N ASP A 67 9.29 -30.65 6.77
CA ASP A 67 9.36 -31.27 5.46
C ASP A 67 8.04 -31.13 4.67
N LEU A 68 7.09 -30.32 5.14
CA LEU A 68 5.82 -30.08 4.45
C LEU A 68 6.06 -29.67 3.00
N SER A 69 7.03 -28.81 2.73
CA SER A 69 7.36 -28.37 1.35
C SER A 69 7.70 -29.52 0.41
N SER A 70 8.30 -30.58 0.92
CA SER A 70 8.74 -31.75 0.14
C SER A 70 7.67 -32.84 0.08
N HIS A 71 6.83 -32.97 1.11
CA HIS A 71 5.85 -34.05 1.23
C HIS A 71 4.38 -33.58 1.28
N TYR A 72 4.09 -32.33 0.90
CA TYR A 72 2.75 -31.72 1.05
C TYR A 72 1.59 -32.57 0.48
N LYS A 73 1.79 -33.28 -0.64
CA LYS A 73 0.75 -34.12 -1.24
C LYS A 73 0.38 -35.32 -0.36
N SER A 74 1.37 -35.88 0.33
CA SER A 74 1.18 -37.01 1.24
C SER A 74 0.41 -36.55 2.48
N TYR A 75 0.85 -35.44 3.10
CA TYR A 75 0.16 -34.81 4.22
C TYR A 75 -1.28 -34.43 3.87
N LEU A 76 -1.47 -33.76 2.72
CA LEU A 76 -2.79 -33.37 2.24
C LEU A 76 -3.70 -34.59 2.05
N ASN A 77 -3.25 -35.66 1.39
CA ASN A 77 -4.06 -36.86 1.18
C ASN A 77 -4.44 -37.53 2.51
N SER A 78 -3.50 -37.61 3.46
CA SER A 78 -3.74 -38.17 4.78
C SER A 78 -4.80 -37.36 5.53
N ASP A 79 -4.66 -36.04 5.56
CA ASP A 79 -5.56 -35.17 6.31
C ASP A 79 -6.94 -35.04 5.64
N LEU A 80 -7.00 -35.05 4.30
CA LEU A 80 -8.27 -35.10 3.57
C LEU A 80 -9.02 -36.40 3.88
N SER A 81 -8.30 -37.53 3.89
CA SER A 81 -8.88 -38.82 4.26
C SER A 81 -9.40 -38.76 5.69
N LYS A 82 -8.58 -38.37 6.69
CA LYS A 82 -9.04 -38.23 8.08
C LYS A 82 -10.28 -37.33 8.24
N LYS A 83 -10.35 -36.23 7.48
CA LYS A 83 -11.46 -35.27 7.58
C LYS A 83 -12.77 -35.81 6.99
N HIS A 84 -12.69 -36.62 5.94
CA HIS A 84 -13.85 -37.06 5.16
C HIS A 84 -14.17 -38.56 5.28
N ASP A 85 -13.32 -39.34 5.93
CA ASP A 85 -13.48 -40.79 6.13
C ASP A 85 -14.23 -41.11 7.44
N ASN A 86 -15.27 -40.32 7.74
CA ASN A 86 -16.25 -40.60 8.79
C ASN A 86 -17.46 -41.34 8.18
N ARG A 87 -17.22 -42.51 7.58
CA ARG A 87 -18.28 -43.41 7.13
C ARG A 87 -18.64 -44.44 8.20
#